data_AF-A0A961IA30-F1
#
_entry.id   AF-A0A961IA30-F1
#
_cell.length_a   1.000
_cell.length_b   1.000
_cell.length_c   1.000
_cell.angle_alpha   90.00
_cell.angle_beta   90.00
_cell.angle_gamma   90.00
#
_symmetry.space_group_name_H-M   'P 1'
#
loop_
_entity.id
_entity.type
_entity.pdbx_description
1 polymer ?
#
loop_
_entity_poly.entity_id
_entity_poly.type
_entity_poly.pdbx_seq_one_letter_code
_entity_poly.pdbx_strand_id
1 'polypeptide(L)'
;MAGCTPLLMHCGGSAGAQDSDSTLLLSLLQNENDFSSDSSAYTSNLTVNLERVRYCKNWLCTKQTTPSKFRYWEEEGVGRGHQRDTYIATISQPSRSNVENLVFFAAGQQPPGNGVPNSLTGQDDKYKKNCEGRTASCNRSIDGRSLTRQVMASGMFPMNRTFMAVAFDTQFNHLRSSDEKADMERAYLRWLLDKAYSSNVKRIYLAGSSRGGCLVMRLAQAIRENYSYRNIPLIVHSFDGVCKRTQNELGTYNSKIYNPLN
;
A
#
# COMPACT_ATOMS: atom_id res chain seq x y z
N MET A 1 61.18 -22.66 -30.50
CA MET A 1 59.84 -22.93 -31.05
C MET A 1 58.83 -22.37 -30.06
N ALA A 2 57.92 -21.50 -30.54
CA ALA A 2 56.76 -20.86 -29.89
C ALA A 2 57.01 -20.13 -28.54
N GLY A 3 56.88 -18.81 -28.37
CA GLY A 3 56.22 -17.77 -29.15
C GLY A 3 54.80 -17.49 -28.62
N CYS A 4 54.60 -16.37 -27.92
CA CYS A 4 53.44 -15.49 -28.07
C CYS A 4 53.61 -14.20 -27.24
N THR A 5 53.82 -13.12 -27.97
CA THR A 5 53.76 -11.70 -27.60
C THR A 5 52.30 -11.28 -27.37
N PRO A 6 51.97 -10.34 -26.46
CA PRO A 6 50.61 -9.85 -26.32
C PRO A 6 50.30 -8.86 -27.46
N LEU A 7 49.22 -9.15 -28.20
CA LEU A 7 48.70 -8.33 -29.28
C LEU A 7 47.58 -7.44 -28.72
N LEU A 8 47.79 -6.13 -28.87
CA LEU A 8 46.76 -5.09 -28.77
C LEU A 8 45.58 -5.43 -29.70
N MET A 9 44.36 -5.40 -29.17
CA MET A 9 43.16 -5.25 -29.98
C MET A 9 42.29 -4.12 -29.43
N HIS A 10 42.23 -3.05 -30.21
CA HIS A 10 41.21 -2.01 -30.13
C HIS A 10 39.84 -2.61 -30.42
N CYS A 11 38.84 -2.26 -29.62
CA CYS A 11 37.45 -2.22 -30.04
C CYS A 11 36.91 -0.82 -29.71
N GLY A 12 36.65 -0.05 -30.76
CA GLY A 12 35.89 1.19 -30.70
C GLY A 12 34.44 0.96 -31.12
N GLY A 13 33.56 1.85 -30.63
CA GLY A 13 32.17 2.02 -31.07
C GLY A 13 31.19 1.01 -30.44
N SER A 14 30.01 1.37 -29.96
CA SER A 14 29.24 2.61 -30.09
C SER A 14 28.13 2.62 -29.04
N ALA A 15 27.75 3.82 -28.60
CA ALA A 15 26.61 4.08 -27.74
C ALA A 15 25.30 3.65 -28.39
N GLY A 16 24.33 3.18 -27.60
CA GLY A 16 22.99 2.90 -28.12
C GLY A 16 22.06 2.07 -27.24
N ALA A 17 22.02 2.32 -25.94
CA ALA A 17 20.88 1.93 -25.12
C ALA A 17 20.66 3.04 -24.09
N GLN A 18 19.93 4.08 -24.50
CA GLN A 18 19.35 5.03 -23.55
C GLN A 18 18.32 4.26 -22.73
N ASP A 19 18.76 3.98 -21.51
CA ASP A 19 18.01 3.34 -20.46
C ASP A 19 16.81 4.23 -20.06
N SER A 20 15.63 3.86 -20.57
CA SER A 20 14.36 4.54 -20.28
C SER A 20 13.90 4.41 -18.82
N ASP A 21 14.52 3.51 -18.04
CA ASP A 21 14.26 3.37 -16.60
C ASP A 21 15.07 4.36 -15.77
N SER A 22 16.30 4.67 -16.18
CA SER A 22 17.16 5.65 -15.52
C SER A 22 16.64 7.09 -15.64
N THR A 23 15.94 7.42 -16.74
CA THR A 23 15.31 8.74 -16.94
C THR A 23 14.06 8.93 -16.06
N LEU A 24 13.36 7.86 -15.71
CA LEU A 24 12.18 7.92 -14.83
C LEU A 24 12.59 8.15 -13.37
N LEU A 25 13.69 7.52 -12.92
CA LEU A 25 14.30 7.75 -11.62
C LEU A 25 14.95 9.16 -11.51
N LEU A 26 15.60 9.63 -12.58
CA LEU A 26 16.12 11.01 -12.63
C LEU A 26 15.01 12.07 -12.64
N SER A 27 13.85 11.81 -13.26
CA SER A 27 12.71 12.73 -13.19
C SER A 27 12.07 12.83 -11.79
N LEU A 28 12.22 11.79 -10.96
CA LEU A 28 11.78 11.79 -9.56
C LEU A 28 12.76 12.54 -8.65
N LEU A 29 14.05 12.59 -8.99
CA LEU A 29 15.10 13.24 -8.21
C LEU A 29 15.44 14.67 -8.68
N GLN A 30 15.22 15.01 -9.95
CA GLN A 30 15.51 16.35 -10.49
C GLN A 30 14.44 17.40 -10.16
N ASN A 31 13.32 17.00 -9.54
CA ASN A 31 12.31 17.92 -9.02
C ASN A 31 12.66 18.52 -7.64
N GLU A 32 13.84 18.25 -7.07
CA GLU A 32 14.24 18.81 -5.78
C GLU A 32 14.79 20.25 -5.83
N ASN A 33 15.01 20.83 -7.02
CA ASN A 33 15.60 22.17 -7.16
C ASN A 33 14.67 23.27 -7.67
N ASP A 34 13.37 23.00 -7.80
CA ASP A 34 12.36 24.02 -8.20
C ASP A 34 11.23 24.12 -7.18
N PHE A 35 11.56 24.06 -5.89
CA PHE A 35 10.64 24.39 -4.80
C PHE A 35 10.51 25.92 -4.70
N SER A 36 9.99 26.51 -5.79
CA SER A 36 9.35 27.83 -5.75
C SER A 36 8.26 27.77 -4.69
N SER A 37 8.25 28.77 -3.81
CA SER A 37 7.34 28.94 -2.68
C SER A 37 5.93 29.33 -3.12
N ASP A 38 5.44 28.76 -4.23
CA ASP A 38 4.06 28.94 -4.63
C ASP A 38 3.17 28.00 -3.82
N SER A 39 2.54 28.57 -2.81
CA SER A 39 1.57 27.95 -1.90
C SER A 39 0.24 27.50 -2.56
N SER A 40 0.25 27.11 -3.84
CA SER A 40 -0.94 26.70 -4.59
C SER A 40 -0.56 25.52 -5.53
N ALA A 41 -1.06 24.29 -5.37
CA ALA A 41 -2.41 23.90 -5.08
C ALA A 41 -2.44 22.64 -4.20
N TYR A 42 -2.87 22.79 -2.96
CA TYR A 42 -3.41 21.64 -2.24
C TYR A 42 -4.59 21.09 -3.05
N THR A 43 -4.53 19.80 -3.39
CA THR A 43 -5.68 19.17 -4.03
C THR A 43 -6.88 19.28 -3.10
N SER A 44 -8.09 19.38 -3.65
CA SER A 44 -9.27 19.36 -2.79
C SER A 44 -9.33 18.04 -2.01
N ASN A 45 -9.89 18.11 -0.81
CA ASN A 45 -10.29 16.94 -0.05
C ASN A 45 -11.16 16.01 -0.92
N LEU A 46 -11.02 14.70 -0.73
CA LEU A 46 -11.81 13.70 -1.43
C LEU A 46 -12.75 13.01 -0.45
N THR A 47 -14.05 13.07 -0.69
CA THR A 47 -15.00 12.22 0.03
C THR A 47 -14.94 10.80 -0.51
N VAL A 48 -14.74 9.84 0.38
CA VAL A 48 -14.74 8.41 0.10
C VAL A 48 -15.76 7.70 0.98
N ASN A 49 -16.27 6.57 0.50
CA ASN A 49 -17.04 5.66 1.34
C ASN A 49 -16.05 4.74 2.08
N LEU A 50 -15.85 4.98 3.37
CA LEU A 50 -15.02 4.14 4.21
C LEU A 50 -15.82 2.93 4.68
N GLU A 51 -15.37 1.74 4.31
CA GLU A 51 -16.11 0.50 4.49
C GLU A 51 -15.45 -0.38 5.54
N ARG A 52 -16.26 -1.16 6.23
CA ARG A 52 -15.80 -2.18 7.17
C ARG A 52 -15.71 -3.51 6.46
N VAL A 53 -14.65 -4.25 6.77
CA VAL A 53 -14.56 -5.65 6.34
C VAL A 53 -15.68 -6.48 6.98
N ARG A 54 -16.09 -6.16 8.22
CA ARG A 54 -17.23 -6.82 8.89
C ARG A 54 -18.07 -5.83 9.69
N TYR A 55 -19.39 -6.04 9.71
CA TYR A 55 -20.32 -5.19 10.46
C TYR A 55 -21.46 -5.98 11.10
N CYS A 56 -22.12 -5.39 12.10
CA CYS A 56 -23.26 -5.96 12.80
C CYS A 56 -24.56 -5.72 12.00
N LYS A 57 -25.35 -6.77 11.75
CA LYS A 57 -26.66 -6.66 11.09
C LYS A 57 -27.79 -6.24 12.03
N ASN A 58 -27.59 -6.38 13.34
CA ASN A 58 -28.59 -6.05 14.34
C ASN A 58 -28.01 -5.27 15.51
N TRP A 59 -28.90 -4.70 16.33
CA TRP A 59 -28.51 -3.77 17.37
C TRP A 59 -27.63 -4.41 18.47
N LEU A 60 -27.89 -5.68 18.79
CA LEU A 60 -27.12 -6.50 19.74
C LEU A 60 -25.80 -7.05 19.17
N CYS A 61 -25.53 -6.86 17.88
CA CYS A 61 -24.39 -7.45 17.17
C CYS A 61 -24.26 -8.99 17.29
N THR A 62 -25.35 -9.69 17.59
CA THR A 62 -25.38 -11.16 17.60
C THR A 62 -25.36 -11.74 16.19
N LYS A 63 -25.73 -10.95 15.18
CA LYS A 63 -25.56 -11.28 13.76
C LYS A 63 -24.55 -10.33 13.12
N GLN A 64 -23.51 -10.90 12.54
CA GLN A 64 -22.46 -10.16 11.83
C GLN A 64 -22.31 -10.69 10.42
N THR A 65 -21.84 -9.86 9.51
CA THR A 65 -21.65 -10.21 8.11
C THR A 65 -20.39 -9.57 7.56
N THR A 66 -19.71 -10.29 6.69
CA THR A 66 -18.61 -9.80 5.87
C THR A 66 -19.16 -9.62 4.44
N PRO A 67 -19.07 -8.44 3.81
CA PRO A 67 -19.42 -8.27 2.40
C PRO A 67 -18.63 -9.24 1.53
N SER A 68 -19.25 -9.75 0.46
CA SER A 68 -18.60 -10.73 -0.45
C SER A 68 -17.25 -10.26 -1.00
N LYS A 69 -17.11 -8.96 -1.26
CA LYS A 69 -15.84 -8.36 -1.70
C LYS A 69 -14.70 -8.43 -0.67
N PHE A 70 -15.01 -8.68 0.60
CA PHE A 70 -14.06 -8.83 1.69
C PHE A 70 -14.01 -10.27 2.24
N ARG A 71 -14.60 -11.25 1.54
CA ARG A 71 -14.64 -12.66 1.95
C ARG A 71 -13.28 -13.25 2.35
N TYR A 72 -12.20 -12.77 1.76
CA TYR A 72 -10.83 -13.25 2.03
C TYR A 72 -10.43 -13.13 3.50
N TRP A 73 -10.99 -12.17 4.26
CA TRP A 73 -10.74 -12.09 5.70
C TRP A 73 -11.34 -13.26 6.48
N GLU A 74 -12.52 -13.75 6.06
CA GLU A 74 -13.10 -14.96 6.65
C GLU A 74 -12.36 -16.21 6.17
N GLU A 75 -12.06 -16.30 4.87
CA GLU A 75 -11.38 -17.45 4.28
C GLU A 75 -9.96 -17.68 4.83
N GLU A 76 -9.23 -16.60 5.13
CA GLU A 76 -7.87 -16.67 5.68
C GLU A 76 -7.83 -16.78 7.21
N GLY A 77 -8.98 -16.85 7.88
CA GLY A 77 -9.04 -17.07 9.33
C GLY A 77 -8.87 -15.82 10.19
N VAL A 78 -8.91 -14.60 9.61
CA VAL A 78 -8.77 -13.36 10.38
C VAL A 78 -9.85 -13.28 11.46
N GLY A 79 -9.47 -13.06 12.72
CA GLY A 79 -10.42 -13.01 13.84
C GLY A 79 -11.54 -11.99 13.62
N ARG A 80 -12.80 -12.36 13.96
CA ARG A 80 -14.00 -11.53 13.70
C ARG A 80 -13.91 -10.10 14.24
N GLY A 81 -13.28 -9.92 15.41
CA GLY A 81 -13.02 -8.58 15.98
C GLY A 81 -12.13 -7.75 15.07
N HIS A 82 -11.03 -8.33 14.59
CA HIS A 82 -10.11 -7.68 13.66
C HIS A 82 -10.81 -7.36 12.33
N GLN A 83 -11.56 -8.31 11.76
CA GLN A 83 -12.35 -8.02 10.56
C GLN A 83 -13.30 -6.83 10.77
N ARG A 84 -13.95 -6.76 11.93
CA ARG A 84 -14.88 -5.69 12.25
C ARG A 84 -14.18 -4.35 12.38
N ASP A 85 -12.93 -4.36 12.86
CA ASP A 85 -12.16 -3.16 13.15
C ASP A 85 -11.19 -2.80 12.01
N THR A 86 -11.22 -3.53 10.88
CA THR A 86 -10.56 -3.17 9.62
C THR A 86 -11.43 -2.22 8.79
N TYR A 87 -10.86 -1.08 8.39
CA TYR A 87 -11.54 -0.03 7.63
C TYR A 87 -10.78 0.27 6.34
N ILE A 88 -11.47 0.15 5.20
CA ILE A 88 -10.89 0.29 3.85
C ILE A 88 -11.82 1.15 3.00
N ALA A 89 -11.27 2.13 2.29
CA ALA A 89 -11.97 2.88 1.26
C ALA A 89 -11.41 2.52 -0.11
N THR A 90 -12.29 2.15 -1.04
CA THR A 90 -11.95 2.01 -2.45
C THR A 90 -12.18 3.34 -3.16
N ILE A 91 -11.11 3.87 -3.77
CA ILE A 91 -11.11 5.19 -4.43
C ILE A 91 -11.46 5.03 -5.92
N SER A 92 -10.92 4.01 -6.58
CA SER A 92 -11.31 3.61 -7.94
C SER A 92 -11.29 2.11 -8.10
N GLN A 93 -12.27 1.61 -8.85
CA GLN A 93 -12.42 0.19 -9.15
C GLN A 93 -13.01 0.02 -10.56
N PRO A 94 -12.19 0.15 -11.62
CA PRO A 94 -12.58 -0.26 -12.96
C PRO A 94 -12.94 -1.75 -12.98
N SER A 95 -13.55 -2.21 -14.07
CA SER A 95 -13.74 -3.66 -14.27
C SER A 95 -12.40 -4.38 -14.21
N ARG A 96 -12.39 -5.61 -13.70
CA ARG A 96 -11.17 -6.43 -13.56
C ARG A 96 -10.34 -6.53 -14.84
N SER A 97 -10.99 -6.54 -16.01
CA SER A 97 -10.36 -6.55 -17.33
C SER A 97 -9.61 -5.26 -17.67
N ASN A 98 -9.98 -4.14 -17.06
CA ASN A 98 -9.47 -2.81 -17.40
C ASN A 98 -8.40 -2.31 -16.41
N VAL A 99 -8.13 -3.07 -15.35
CA VAL A 99 -7.13 -2.69 -14.34
C VAL A 99 -5.72 -2.99 -14.87
N GLU A 100 -4.98 -1.92 -15.15
CA GLU A 100 -3.56 -1.95 -15.50
C GLU A 100 -2.66 -1.61 -14.30
N ASN A 101 -3.18 -0.91 -13.30
CA ASN A 101 -2.42 -0.52 -12.10
C ASN A 101 -3.14 -0.94 -10.82
N LEU A 102 -2.38 -1.54 -9.89
CA LEU A 102 -2.84 -1.81 -8.53
C LEU A 102 -2.16 -0.84 -7.57
N VAL A 103 -2.94 0.01 -6.89
CA VAL A 103 -2.43 1.03 -5.98
C VAL A 103 -3.07 0.85 -4.60
N PHE A 104 -2.24 0.69 -3.56
CA PHE A 104 -2.71 0.49 -2.20
C PHE A 104 -1.95 1.33 -1.18
N PHE A 105 -2.70 1.99 -0.30
CA PHE A 105 -2.17 2.78 0.80
C PHE A 105 -2.60 2.19 2.15
N ALA A 106 -1.67 2.11 3.11
CA ALA A 106 -1.93 1.53 4.42
C ALA A 106 -1.51 2.45 5.57
N ALA A 107 -2.48 2.82 6.42
CA ALA A 107 -2.19 3.54 7.64
C ALA A 107 -1.41 2.68 8.64
N GLY A 108 -0.75 3.34 9.57
CA GLY A 108 -0.16 2.70 10.74
C GLY A 108 -1.19 2.11 11.70
N GLN A 109 -0.69 1.51 12.78
CA GLN A 109 -1.53 1.00 13.85
C GLN A 109 -2.47 2.09 14.37
N GLN A 110 -3.74 1.72 14.55
CA GLN A 110 -4.77 2.59 15.08
C GLN A 110 -5.10 2.20 16.51
N PRO A 111 -5.07 3.16 17.46
CA PRO A 111 -5.45 2.85 18.83
C PRO A 111 -6.95 2.52 18.91
N PRO A 112 -7.38 1.84 20.00
CA PRO A 112 -8.79 1.76 20.36
C PRO A 112 -9.42 3.17 20.47
N GLY A 113 -10.74 3.25 20.27
CA GLY A 113 -11.47 4.51 20.22
C GLY A 113 -11.60 5.04 18.79
N ASN A 114 -11.73 6.35 18.64
CA ASN A 114 -12.21 6.95 17.38
C ASN A 114 -11.18 6.97 16.22
N GLY A 115 -9.96 6.46 16.42
CA GLY A 115 -8.89 6.51 15.41
C GLY A 115 -8.12 7.83 15.37
N VAL A 116 -6.94 7.80 14.75
CA VAL A 116 -5.98 8.93 14.70
C VAL A 116 -5.69 9.34 13.25
N PRO A 117 -5.29 10.60 13.01
CA PRO A 117 -4.97 11.07 11.67
C PRO A 117 -3.72 10.39 11.12
N ASN A 118 -3.60 10.38 9.80
CA ASN A 118 -2.42 9.85 9.12
C ASN A 118 -2.16 10.60 7.80
N SER A 119 -0.99 11.23 7.68
CA SER A 119 -0.64 12.04 6.51
C SER A 119 -0.42 11.24 5.23
N LEU A 120 -0.17 9.93 5.32
CA LEU A 120 -0.03 9.08 4.15
C LEU A 120 -1.40 8.76 3.55
N THR A 121 -2.32 8.24 4.37
CA THR A 121 -3.67 7.84 3.92
C THR A 121 -4.64 9.01 3.83
N GLY A 122 -4.32 10.13 4.47
CA GLY A 122 -5.15 11.34 4.55
C GLY A 122 -6.36 11.23 5.46
N GLN A 123 -6.46 10.18 6.28
CA GLN A 123 -7.54 10.08 7.26
C GLN A 123 -7.42 11.18 8.33
N ASP A 124 -8.57 11.67 8.77
CA ASP A 124 -8.70 12.63 9.85
C ASP A 124 -8.59 11.98 11.23
N ASP A 125 -8.48 12.83 12.26
CA ASP A 125 -8.68 12.36 13.61
C ASP A 125 -10.13 11.91 13.78
N LYS A 126 -10.35 10.93 14.66
CA LYS A 126 -11.70 10.46 14.97
C LYS A 126 -12.48 9.89 13.78
N TYR A 127 -11.85 9.45 12.69
CA TYR A 127 -12.54 8.88 11.53
C TYR A 127 -13.46 7.69 11.87
N LYS A 128 -13.30 7.00 13.00
CA LYS A 128 -14.23 5.94 13.40
C LYS A 128 -15.50 6.46 14.07
N LYS A 129 -15.52 7.71 14.55
CA LYS A 129 -16.69 8.34 15.22
C LYS A 129 -17.92 8.29 14.31
N ASN A 130 -19.03 7.71 14.78
CA ASN A 130 -20.26 7.50 13.99
C ASN A 130 -20.08 6.58 12.76
N CYS A 131 -18.94 5.88 12.63
CA CYS A 131 -18.72 4.75 11.72
C CYS A 131 -18.62 3.41 12.47
N GLU A 132 -18.50 3.48 13.80
CA GLU A 132 -18.37 2.34 14.70
C GLU A 132 -19.68 1.55 14.88
N GLY A 133 -19.53 0.29 15.29
CA GLY A 133 -20.65 -0.57 15.67
C GLY A 133 -21.39 -1.25 14.52
N ARG A 134 -22.20 -0.53 13.74
CA ARG A 134 -23.30 -1.15 12.95
C ARG A 134 -23.33 -0.81 11.47
N THR A 135 -22.78 0.33 11.07
CA THR A 135 -22.81 0.78 9.68
C THR A 135 -21.78 0.02 8.87
N ALA A 136 -22.20 -0.60 7.76
CA ALA A 136 -21.29 -1.28 6.84
C ALA A 136 -20.23 -0.33 6.28
N SER A 137 -20.59 0.94 6.13
CA SER A 137 -19.72 1.99 5.64
C SER A 137 -20.16 3.37 6.13
N CYS A 138 -19.30 4.38 5.95
CA CYS A 138 -19.58 5.76 6.28
C CYS A 138 -18.77 6.71 5.37
N ASN A 139 -19.29 7.90 5.08
CA ASN A 139 -18.54 8.88 4.30
C ASN A 139 -17.41 9.48 5.13
N ARG A 140 -16.21 9.54 4.56
CA ARG A 140 -15.01 10.16 5.15
C ARG A 140 -14.27 10.99 4.15
N SER A 141 -13.49 11.93 4.65
CA SER A 141 -12.61 12.74 3.84
C SER A 141 -11.21 12.14 3.84
N ILE A 142 -10.56 12.15 2.68
CA ILE A 142 -9.11 12.05 2.54
C ILE A 142 -8.59 13.48 2.37
N ASP A 143 -7.72 13.91 3.28
CA ASP A 143 -7.07 15.22 3.26
C ASP A 143 -6.30 15.43 1.95
N GLY A 144 -6.56 16.55 1.29
CA GLY A 144 -5.94 17.01 0.04
C GLY A 144 -4.43 17.09 0.03
N ARG A 145 -3.81 17.17 1.22
CA ARG A 145 -2.36 17.25 1.44
C ARG A 145 -1.70 15.88 1.54
N SER A 146 -2.50 14.82 1.71
CA SER A 146 -1.98 13.48 1.94
C SER A 146 -1.22 12.92 0.75
N LEU A 147 -0.32 11.98 1.01
CA LEU A 147 0.38 11.26 -0.07
C LEU A 147 -0.60 10.59 -1.02
N THR A 148 -1.67 9.98 -0.50
CA THR A 148 -2.74 9.39 -1.34
C THR A 148 -3.27 10.41 -2.36
N ARG A 149 -3.57 11.63 -1.94
CA ARG A 149 -4.09 12.68 -2.85
C ARG A 149 -3.04 13.21 -3.81
N GLN A 150 -1.79 13.36 -3.37
CA GLN A 150 -0.69 13.76 -4.25
C GLN A 150 -0.45 12.72 -5.35
N VAL A 151 -0.44 11.43 -5.01
CA VAL A 151 -0.31 10.34 -5.99
C VAL A 151 -1.49 10.34 -6.97
N MET A 152 -2.72 10.56 -6.48
CA MET A 152 -3.89 10.70 -7.36
C MET A 152 -3.76 11.87 -8.34
N ALA A 153 -3.30 13.04 -7.87
CA ALA A 153 -3.19 14.25 -8.67
C ALA A 153 -1.98 14.25 -9.62
N SER A 154 -0.98 13.41 -9.37
CA SER A 154 0.23 13.30 -10.20
C SER A 154 -0.04 12.90 -11.66
N GLY A 155 -1.21 12.32 -11.95
CA GLY A 155 -1.52 11.77 -13.28
C GLY A 155 -0.80 10.46 -13.61
N MET A 156 0.10 9.97 -12.76
CA MET A 156 0.87 8.74 -12.97
C MET A 156 -0.02 7.50 -13.07
N PHE A 157 -1.16 7.51 -12.37
CA PHE A 157 -2.12 6.41 -12.31
C PHE A 157 -3.49 6.85 -12.81
N PRO A 158 -3.81 6.66 -14.11
CA PRO A 158 -5.10 7.05 -14.66
C PRO A 158 -6.24 6.26 -13.98
N MET A 159 -7.20 6.98 -13.41
CA MET A 159 -8.21 6.41 -12.52
C MET A 159 -9.13 5.38 -13.21
N ASN A 160 -9.37 5.52 -14.51
CA ASN A 160 -10.18 4.59 -15.31
C ASN A 160 -9.47 3.25 -15.61
N ARG A 161 -8.17 3.14 -15.31
CA ARG A 161 -7.35 1.92 -15.47
C ARG A 161 -6.63 1.50 -14.19
N THR A 162 -6.97 2.11 -13.06
CA THR A 162 -6.31 1.89 -11.79
C THR A 162 -7.31 1.42 -10.76
N PHE A 163 -7.07 0.25 -10.17
CA PHE A 163 -7.67 -0.06 -8.88
C PHE A 163 -6.86 0.68 -7.81
N MET A 164 -7.52 1.56 -7.05
CA MET A 164 -6.88 2.31 -5.98
C MET A 164 -7.70 2.19 -4.70
N ALA A 165 -7.03 1.83 -3.60
CA ALA A 165 -7.66 1.76 -2.29
C ALA A 165 -6.73 2.22 -1.17
N VAL A 166 -7.35 2.59 -0.06
CA VAL A 166 -6.65 3.02 1.16
C VAL A 166 -7.25 2.32 2.38
N ALA A 167 -6.41 1.79 3.25
CA ALA A 167 -6.82 1.21 4.52
C ALA A 167 -6.52 2.20 5.66
N PHE A 168 -7.58 2.71 6.30
CA PHE A 168 -7.46 3.60 7.46
C PHE A 168 -7.15 2.85 8.75
N ASP A 169 -7.57 1.58 8.83
CA ASP A 169 -7.21 0.65 9.88
C ASP A 169 -6.94 -0.71 9.26
N THR A 170 -5.69 -1.16 9.33
CA THR A 170 -5.30 -2.45 8.79
C THR A 170 -5.52 -3.60 9.75
N GLN A 171 -5.67 -3.30 11.05
CA GLN A 171 -5.55 -4.24 12.17
C GLN A 171 -4.22 -5.01 12.26
N PHE A 172 -3.26 -4.72 11.37
CA PHE A 172 -1.90 -5.24 11.37
C PHE A 172 -1.09 -4.56 12.49
N ASN A 173 -1.45 -4.84 13.74
CA ASN A 173 -0.97 -4.12 14.91
C ASN A 173 0.24 -4.81 15.56
N HIS A 174 1.05 -4.07 16.29
CA HIS A 174 2.26 -4.58 16.96
C HIS A 174 1.96 -5.71 17.95
N LEU A 175 0.82 -5.65 18.65
CA LEU A 175 0.46 -6.61 19.69
C LEU A 175 -0.09 -7.93 19.14
N ARG A 176 -0.33 -8.03 17.82
CA ARG A 176 -0.82 -9.27 17.20
C ARG A 176 0.26 -10.34 17.15
N SER A 177 -0.16 -11.59 17.18
CA SER A 177 0.72 -12.74 16.97
C SER A 177 1.27 -12.77 15.53
N SER A 178 2.28 -13.60 15.28
CA SER A 178 2.80 -13.77 13.92
C SER A 178 1.74 -14.37 12.99
N ASP A 179 0.98 -15.35 13.50
CA ASP A 179 -0.06 -16.07 12.75
C ASP A 179 -1.22 -15.15 12.40
N GLU A 180 -1.73 -14.37 13.37
CA GLU A 180 -2.80 -13.39 13.12
C GLU A 180 -2.42 -12.39 12.03
N LYS A 181 -1.15 -11.97 12.01
CA LYS A 181 -0.63 -11.06 10.98
C LYS A 181 -0.46 -11.74 9.63
N ALA A 182 -0.08 -13.01 9.61
CA ALA A 182 0.00 -13.80 8.38
C ALA A 182 -1.39 -13.98 7.76
N ASP A 183 -2.42 -14.23 8.58
CA ASP A 183 -3.82 -14.30 8.13
C ASP A 183 -4.26 -12.97 7.49
N MET A 184 -3.97 -11.84 8.15
CA MET A 184 -4.28 -10.50 7.62
C MET A 184 -3.53 -10.21 6.32
N GLU A 185 -2.24 -10.53 6.26
CA GLU A 185 -1.43 -10.37 5.06
C GLU A 185 -2.02 -11.15 3.88
N ARG A 186 -2.33 -12.44 4.07
CA ARG A 186 -2.94 -13.27 3.02
C ARG A 186 -4.31 -12.73 2.61
N ALA A 187 -5.11 -12.23 3.55
CA ALA A 187 -6.41 -11.63 3.24
C ALA A 187 -6.27 -10.39 2.35
N TYR A 188 -5.37 -9.47 2.72
CA TYR A 188 -5.06 -8.29 1.90
C TYR A 188 -4.50 -8.66 0.53
N LEU A 189 -3.56 -9.60 0.47
CA LEU A 189 -2.94 -10.06 -0.76
C LEU A 189 -3.99 -10.62 -1.72
N ARG A 190 -4.80 -11.59 -1.27
CA ARG A 190 -5.86 -12.19 -2.11
C ARG A 190 -6.88 -11.15 -2.54
N TRP A 191 -7.25 -10.23 -1.64
CA TRP A 191 -8.18 -9.16 -1.97
C TRP A 191 -7.65 -8.21 -3.04
N LEU A 192 -6.38 -7.79 -2.96
CA LEU A 192 -5.74 -6.91 -3.94
C LEU A 192 -5.59 -7.60 -5.30
N LEU A 193 -5.06 -8.83 -5.32
CA LEU A 193 -4.80 -9.56 -6.56
C LEU A 193 -6.08 -10.03 -7.27
N ASP A 194 -7.21 -10.13 -6.56
CA ASP A 194 -8.53 -10.40 -7.15
C ASP A 194 -9.06 -9.22 -8.00
N LYS A 195 -8.51 -8.02 -7.85
CA LYS A 195 -8.99 -6.81 -8.55
C LYS A 195 -8.55 -6.71 -10.00
N ALA A 196 -7.61 -7.54 -10.43
CA ALA A 196 -7.12 -7.54 -11.80
C ALA A 196 -6.89 -8.95 -12.34
N TYR A 197 -6.74 -9.06 -13.66
CA TYR A 197 -6.07 -10.20 -14.27
C TYR A 197 -4.59 -9.87 -14.37
N SER A 198 -3.72 -10.76 -13.88
CA SER A 198 -2.27 -10.53 -13.86
C SER A 198 -1.69 -10.17 -15.23
N SER A 199 -2.26 -10.74 -16.31
CA SER A 199 -1.89 -10.45 -17.70
C SER A 199 -2.07 -8.99 -18.12
N ASN A 200 -2.92 -8.24 -17.41
CA ASN A 200 -3.26 -6.85 -17.76
C ASN A 200 -2.50 -5.85 -16.88
N VAL A 201 -1.99 -6.30 -15.73
CA VAL A 201 -1.35 -5.43 -14.74
C VAL A 201 0.05 -5.07 -15.21
N LYS A 202 0.28 -3.78 -15.37
CA LYS A 202 1.56 -3.20 -15.81
C LYS A 202 2.39 -2.70 -14.63
N ARG A 203 1.76 -2.28 -13.53
CA ARG A 203 2.46 -1.74 -12.36
C ARG A 203 1.68 -1.99 -11.07
N ILE A 204 2.42 -2.10 -9.97
CA ILE A 204 1.88 -2.16 -8.62
C ILE A 204 2.59 -1.10 -7.78
N TYR A 205 1.81 -0.30 -7.04
CA TYR A 205 2.32 0.68 -6.10
C TYR A 205 1.74 0.42 -4.72
N LEU A 206 2.60 0.19 -3.74
CA LEU A 206 2.21 -0.01 -2.35
C LEU A 206 2.89 1.03 -1.48
N ALA A 207 2.13 1.74 -0.66
CA ALA A 207 2.68 2.69 0.29
C ALA A 207 2.05 2.52 1.67
N GLY A 208 2.86 2.57 2.71
CA GLY A 208 2.37 2.44 4.07
C GLY A 208 3.24 3.16 5.07
N SER A 209 2.64 3.56 6.18
CA SER A 209 3.36 4.25 7.27
C SER A 209 3.38 3.40 8.53
N SER A 210 4.44 3.49 9.35
CA SER A 210 4.52 2.74 10.62
C SER A 210 4.25 1.25 10.40
N ARG A 211 3.30 0.65 11.14
CA ARG A 211 2.91 -0.75 10.93
C ARG A 211 2.30 -1.03 9.55
N GLY A 212 1.67 -0.04 8.93
CA GLY A 212 1.21 -0.13 7.55
C GLY A 212 2.35 -0.24 6.55
N GLY A 213 3.50 0.39 6.85
CA GLY A 213 4.75 0.23 6.09
C GLY A 213 5.22 -1.22 6.07
N CYS A 214 5.17 -1.89 7.22
CA CYS A 214 5.51 -3.31 7.33
C CYS A 214 4.51 -4.21 6.59
N LEU A 215 3.22 -3.89 6.65
CA LEU A 215 2.22 -4.61 5.87
C LEU A 215 2.53 -4.52 4.38
N VAL A 216 2.76 -3.33 3.83
CA VAL A 216 3.01 -3.19 2.37
C VAL A 216 4.32 -3.85 1.93
N MET A 217 5.33 -3.87 2.78
CA MET A 217 6.59 -4.59 2.52
C MET A 217 6.40 -6.11 2.54
N ARG A 218 5.58 -6.66 3.45
CA ARG A 218 5.22 -8.09 3.46
C ARG A 218 4.38 -8.45 2.23
N LEU A 219 3.39 -7.63 1.89
CA LEU A 219 2.61 -7.80 0.66
C LEU A 219 3.50 -7.78 -0.57
N ALA A 220 4.49 -6.89 -0.62
CA ALA A 220 5.45 -6.83 -1.72
C ALA A 220 6.26 -8.12 -1.85
N GLN A 221 6.76 -8.65 -0.73
CA GLN A 221 7.46 -9.94 -0.72
C GLN A 221 6.56 -11.06 -1.24
N ALA A 222 5.33 -11.18 -0.73
CA ALA A 222 4.39 -12.21 -1.17
C ALA A 222 3.98 -12.07 -2.64
N ILE A 223 3.92 -10.85 -3.18
CA ILE A 223 3.71 -10.60 -4.62
C ILE A 223 4.91 -11.10 -5.45
N ARG A 224 6.14 -10.93 -4.96
CA ARG A 224 7.35 -11.45 -5.62
C ARG A 224 7.44 -12.97 -5.59
N GLU A 225 6.84 -13.61 -4.59
CA GLU A 225 6.71 -15.07 -4.51
C GLU A 225 5.60 -15.62 -5.43
N ASN A 226 4.64 -14.78 -5.83
CA ASN A 226 3.56 -15.17 -6.74
C ASN A 226 3.99 -15.22 -8.21
N TYR A 227 4.04 -16.41 -8.81
CA TYR A 227 4.50 -16.60 -10.20
C TYR A 227 3.83 -15.69 -11.24
N SER A 228 2.53 -15.43 -11.11
CA SER A 228 1.78 -14.62 -12.08
C SER A 228 2.06 -13.11 -11.96
N TYR A 229 2.58 -12.65 -10.82
CA TYR A 229 2.80 -11.23 -10.53
C TYR A 229 4.27 -10.86 -10.33
N ARG A 230 5.16 -11.84 -10.13
CA ARG A 230 6.56 -11.62 -9.72
C ARG A 230 7.40 -10.76 -10.65
N ASN A 231 7.05 -10.67 -11.93
CA ASN A 231 7.78 -9.89 -12.94
C ASN A 231 7.15 -8.50 -13.22
N ILE A 232 6.03 -8.18 -12.58
CA ILE A 232 5.39 -6.88 -12.75
C ILE A 232 6.21 -5.82 -12.00
N PRO A 233 6.48 -4.64 -12.59
CA PRO A 233 7.06 -3.51 -11.87
C PRO A 233 6.30 -3.22 -10.56
N LEU A 234 7.02 -3.23 -9.44
CA LEU A 234 6.47 -3.04 -8.09
C LEU A 234 7.27 -1.97 -7.38
N ILE A 235 6.59 -0.90 -6.98
CA ILE A 235 7.14 0.20 -6.19
C ILE A 235 6.57 0.08 -4.79
N VAL A 236 7.43 0.15 -3.78
CA VAL A 236 7.04 0.01 -2.38
C VAL A 236 7.65 1.14 -1.57
N HIS A 237 6.80 1.91 -0.88
CA HIS A 237 7.24 2.95 0.04
C HIS A 237 6.80 2.62 1.47
N SER A 238 7.79 2.40 2.34
CA SER A 238 7.59 2.18 3.77
C SER A 238 8.02 3.40 4.57
N PHE A 239 7.09 4.31 4.81
CA PHE A 239 7.32 5.57 5.54
C PHE A 239 7.43 5.29 7.04
N ASP A 240 8.65 5.39 7.58
CA ASP A 240 8.96 5.07 8.98
C ASP A 240 8.37 3.71 9.40
N GLY A 241 8.68 2.67 8.60
CA GLY A 241 8.17 1.32 8.81
C GLY A 241 8.63 0.73 10.14
N VAL A 242 7.74 0.67 11.13
CA VAL A 242 8.06 0.08 12.44
C VAL A 242 7.65 -1.39 12.41
N CYS A 243 8.58 -2.32 12.19
CA CYS A 243 8.29 -3.77 12.11
C CYS A 243 8.68 -4.48 13.42
N LYS A 244 8.04 -5.60 13.74
CA LYS A 244 8.21 -6.28 15.03
C LYS A 244 9.36 -7.28 14.95
N ARG A 245 10.53 -6.87 15.46
CA ARG A 245 11.74 -7.72 15.51
C ARG A 245 11.52 -9.08 16.16
N THR A 246 10.71 -9.14 17.22
CA THR A 246 10.51 -10.40 17.97
C THR A 246 9.69 -11.42 17.17
N GLN A 247 9.17 -11.02 16.01
CA GLN A 247 8.50 -11.87 15.04
C GLN A 247 9.29 -11.94 13.73
N ASN A 248 10.56 -11.54 13.75
CA ASN A 248 11.47 -11.53 12.60
C ASN A 248 10.89 -10.81 11.36
N GLU A 249 10.12 -9.74 11.57
CA GLU A 249 9.49 -9.03 10.46
C GLU A 249 10.54 -8.23 9.67
N LEU A 250 10.70 -8.57 8.38
CA LEU A 250 11.46 -7.82 7.37
C LEU A 250 12.91 -7.51 7.75
N GLY A 251 13.60 -8.48 8.36
CA GLY A 251 15.00 -8.32 8.73
C GLY A 251 15.24 -7.27 9.83
N THR A 252 14.24 -6.99 10.67
CA THR A 252 14.46 -6.14 11.85
C THR A 252 15.19 -6.94 12.92
N TYR A 253 16.50 -6.67 13.08
CA TYR A 253 17.37 -7.44 13.99
C TYR A 253 17.61 -6.77 15.36
N ASN A 254 17.31 -5.48 15.51
CA ASN A 254 17.61 -4.71 16.73
C ASN A 254 16.42 -3.85 17.19
N SER A 255 16.37 -3.48 18.47
CA SER A 255 15.39 -2.56 19.06
C SER A 255 15.66 -1.08 18.75
N LYS A 256 16.83 -0.77 18.16
CA LYS A 256 17.23 0.56 17.72
C LYS A 256 17.61 0.51 16.25
N ILE A 257 17.01 1.40 15.45
CA ILE A 257 17.55 1.79 14.15
C ILE A 257 18.36 3.05 14.43
N TYR A 258 19.67 3.00 14.17
CA TYR A 258 20.47 4.23 14.20
C TYR A 258 19.99 5.09 13.04
N ASN A 259 19.44 6.27 13.36
CA ASN A 259 19.23 7.29 12.35
C ASN A 259 20.63 7.67 11.84
N PRO A 260 20.93 7.52 10.54
CA PRO A 260 22.26 7.87 10.01
C PRO A 260 22.62 9.35 10.18
N LEU A 261 21.69 10.19 10.65
CA LEU A 261 21.92 11.59 11.01
C LEU A 261 22.31 11.81 12.49
N ASN A 262 22.50 10.76 13.30
CA ASN A 262 23.02 10.82 14.67
C ASN A 262 24.20 9.87 14.89
#